data_AF-A0A7U9X9A6-F1
#
_entry.id   AF-A0A7U9X9A6-F1
#
_cell.length_a   1.000
_cell.length_b   1.000
_cell.length_c   1.000
_cell.angle_alpha   90.00
_cell.angle_beta   90.00
_cell.angle_gamma   90.00
#
_symmetry.space_group_name_H-M   'P 1'
#
loop_
_entity.id
_entity.type
_entity.pdbx_description
1 polymer ?
#
loop_
_entity_poly.entity_id
_entity_poly.type
_entity_poly.pdbx_seq_one_letter_code
_entity_poly.pdbx_strand_id
1 'polypeptide(L)'
;MTETQEERLRENSLREKGYFLYQGCHFKPVRKFTEKDGDLNKIVRRLRREDELGMTAADYYGKQKHPYSYEEFYAASTDKKADVFFCLETMKEYVPCTHEMQEYVMQPEKKQDRGKIR
;
A
#
# COMPACT_ATOMS: atom_id res chain seq x y z
N MET A 1 20.49 -22.55 -15.05
CA MET A 1 20.06 -22.36 -13.65
C MET A 1 18.61 -22.84 -13.58
N THR A 2 18.18 -23.45 -12.48
CA THR A 2 16.76 -23.87 -12.35
C THR A 2 15.90 -22.66 -12.00
N GLU A 3 14.67 -22.60 -12.50
CA GLU A 3 13.69 -21.53 -12.23
C GLU A 3 13.55 -21.23 -10.73
N THR A 4 13.54 -22.27 -9.90
CA THR A 4 13.49 -22.18 -8.44
C THR A 4 14.74 -21.57 -7.79
N GLN A 5 15.92 -21.66 -8.41
CA GLN A 5 17.12 -20.99 -7.90
C GLN A 5 17.07 -19.49 -8.16
N GLU A 6 16.56 -19.08 -9.32
CA GLU A 6 16.46 -17.67 -9.70
C GLU A 6 15.42 -16.94 -8.86
N GLU A 7 14.26 -17.56 -8.60
CA GLU A 7 13.24 -17.03 -7.68
C GLU A 7 13.80 -16.81 -6.27
N ARG A 8 14.51 -17.79 -5.71
CA ARG A 8 15.12 -17.66 -4.38
C ARG A 8 16.15 -16.53 -4.33
N LEU A 9 16.96 -16.37 -5.38
CA LEU A 9 17.92 -15.26 -5.47
C LEU A 9 17.21 -13.91 -5.54
N ARG A 10 16.13 -13.81 -6.31
CA ARG A 10 15.28 -12.61 -6.38
C ARG A 10 14.69 -12.26 -5.02
N GLU A 11 14.07 -13.24 -4.35
CA GLU A 11 13.46 -13.06 -3.02
C GLU A 11 14.50 -12.62 -1.98
N ASN A 12 15.68 -13.23 -1.99
CA ASN A 12 16.77 -12.82 -1.09
C ASN A 12 17.22 -11.38 -1.38
N SER A 13 17.39 -11.01 -2.65
CA SER A 13 17.75 -9.64 -3.04
C SER A 13 16.69 -8.62 -2.63
N LEU A 14 15.40 -8.97 -2.71
CA LEU A 14 14.31 -8.10 -2.28
C LEU A 14 14.33 -7.90 -0.76
N ARG A 15 14.56 -8.96 0.01
CA ARG A 15 14.72 -8.88 1.47
C ARG A 15 15.89 -7.98 1.87
N GLU A 16 17.05 -8.12 1.20
CA GLU A 16 18.21 -7.26 1.43
C GLU A 16 17.92 -5.77 1.15
N LYS A 17 17.02 -5.49 0.18
CA LYS A 17 16.56 -4.14 -0.13
C LYS A 17 15.49 -3.62 0.82
N GLY A 18 15.10 -4.41 1.83
CA GLY A 18 14.12 -4.06 2.86
C GLY A 18 12.67 -4.38 2.50
N TYR A 19 12.43 -5.14 1.42
CA TYR A 19 11.08 -5.59 1.08
C TYR A 19 10.65 -6.79 1.94
N PHE A 20 9.36 -6.88 2.23
CA PHE A 20 8.71 -8.03 2.84
C PHE A 20 7.53 -8.48 1.98
N LEU A 21 7.26 -9.78 2.00
CA LEU A 21 6.15 -10.38 1.28
C LEU A 21 4.90 -10.39 2.16
N TYR A 22 3.80 -9.84 1.65
CA TYR A 22 2.49 -9.93 2.29
C TYR A 22 1.44 -10.26 1.22
N GLN A 23 0.77 -11.40 1.39
CA GLN A 23 -0.36 -11.83 0.54
C GLN A 23 -0.05 -11.84 -0.97
N GLY A 24 1.21 -12.12 -1.34
CA GLY A 24 1.67 -12.18 -2.73
C GLY A 24 2.27 -10.88 -3.28
N CYS A 25 2.34 -9.81 -2.48
CA CYS A 25 2.95 -8.54 -2.87
C CYS A 25 4.15 -8.16 -1.99
N HIS A 26 5.13 -7.51 -2.60
CA HIS A 26 6.34 -7.02 -1.95
C HIS A 26 6.18 -5.57 -1.53
N PHE A 27 6.14 -5.36 -0.22
CA PHE A 27 6.07 -4.03 0.38
C PHE A 27 7.40 -3.60 0.96
N LYS A 28 7.68 -2.32 0.92
CA LYS A 28 8.83 -1.71 1.60
C LYS A 28 8.38 -0.50 2.41
N PRO A 29 8.71 -0.41 3.71
CA PRO A 29 8.43 0.80 4.47
C PRO A 29 9.19 1.99 3.90
N VAL A 30 8.50 3.10 3.71
CA VAL A 30 9.08 4.32 3.13
C VAL A 30 9.34 5.34 4.22
N ARG A 31 8.31 5.70 4.99
CA ARG A 31 8.38 6.78 5.98
C ARG A 31 7.16 6.81 6.89
N LYS A 32 7.24 7.67 7.91
CA LYS A 32 6.10 8.13 8.70
C LYS A 32 5.49 9.39 8.11
N PHE A 33 4.25 9.67 8.49
CA PHE A 33 3.69 10.99 8.32
C PHE A 33 4.41 12.00 9.22
N THR A 34 4.60 13.19 8.67
CA THR A 34 5.22 14.33 9.36
C THR A 34 4.28 15.53 9.29
N GLU A 35 4.58 16.58 10.04
CA GLU A 35 3.81 17.84 9.98
C GLU A 35 3.70 18.42 8.56
N LYS A 36 4.68 18.12 7.68
CA LYS A 36 4.68 18.54 6.28
C LYS A 36 3.59 17.85 5.44
N ASP A 37 3.16 16.65 5.83
CA ASP A 37 2.06 15.94 5.17
C ASP A 37 0.70 16.56 5.49
N GLY A 38 0.62 17.32 6.59
CA GLY A 38 -0.59 17.97 7.08
C GLY A 38 -1.22 17.22 8.25
N ASP A 39 -2.39 17.68 8.67
CA ASP A 39 -3.20 17.00 9.65
C ASP A 39 -3.83 15.73 9.05
N LEU A 40 -4.47 14.92 9.92
CA LEU A 40 -5.16 13.71 9.50
C LEU A 40 -6.18 13.98 8.38
N ASN A 41 -6.86 15.13 8.40
CA ASN A 41 -7.81 15.50 7.35
C ASN A 41 -7.15 15.67 5.97
N LYS A 42 -5.96 16.29 5.92
CA LYS A 42 -5.19 16.42 4.68
C LYS A 42 -4.68 15.07 4.19
N ILE A 43 -4.24 14.21 5.10
CA ILE A 43 -3.77 12.85 4.77
C ILE A 43 -4.91 12.01 4.19
N VAL A 44 -6.07 11.96 4.86
CA VAL A 44 -7.23 11.18 4.41
C VAL A 44 -7.72 11.64 3.03
N ARG A 45 -7.60 12.93 2.70
CA ARG A 45 -7.94 13.45 1.35
C ARG A 45 -7.00 12.98 0.23
N ARG A 46 -5.83 12.45 0.57
CA ARG A 46 -4.86 11.86 -0.36
C ARG A 46 -5.03 10.35 -0.50
N LEU A 47 -5.81 9.73 0.38
CA LEU A 47 -6.10 8.30 0.32
C LEU A 47 -7.13 8.01 -0.76
N ARG A 48 -6.82 7.02 -1.59
CA ARG A 48 -7.73 6.49 -2.60
C ARG A 48 -7.96 5.02 -2.35
N ARG A 49 -9.19 4.59 -2.63
CA ARG A 49 -9.48 3.17 -2.75
C ARG A 49 -8.77 2.64 -3.99
N GLU A 50 -8.02 1.57 -3.81
CA GLU A 50 -7.37 0.86 -4.92
C GLU A 50 -8.05 -0.50 -5.13
N ASP A 51 -8.89 -0.60 -6.17
CA ASP A 51 -9.59 -1.84 -6.49
C ASP A 51 -8.69 -2.87 -7.22
N GLU A 52 -7.55 -2.43 -7.79
CA GLU A 52 -6.62 -3.33 -8.48
C GLU A 52 -5.92 -4.26 -7.49
N LEU A 53 -5.32 -3.67 -6.44
CA LEU A 53 -4.69 -4.41 -5.34
C LEU A 53 -5.72 -5.22 -4.55
N GLY A 54 -6.91 -4.66 -4.29
CA GLY A 54 -8.03 -5.36 -3.67
C GLY A 54 -7.73 -6.03 -2.32
N MET A 55 -6.78 -5.47 -1.57
CA MET A 55 -6.42 -5.86 -0.20
C MET A 55 -7.40 -5.25 0.79
N THR A 56 -8.43 -6.00 1.14
CA THR A 56 -9.53 -5.55 2.00
C THR A 56 -9.92 -6.65 2.98
N ALA A 57 -10.46 -6.28 4.14
CA ALA A 57 -11.00 -7.24 5.10
C ALA A 57 -12.23 -7.95 4.50
N ALA A 58 -12.42 -9.23 4.85
CA ALA A 58 -13.37 -10.13 4.18
C ALA A 58 -14.80 -9.57 4.11
N ASP A 59 -15.27 -8.93 5.19
CA ASP A 59 -16.66 -8.47 5.32
C ASP A 59 -16.87 -7.00 4.96
N TYR A 60 -15.84 -6.30 4.44
CA TYR A 60 -15.92 -4.84 4.30
C TYR A 60 -16.57 -4.38 2.98
N TYR A 61 -16.23 -5.00 1.85
CA TYR A 61 -16.78 -4.64 0.53
C TYR A 61 -17.33 -5.83 -0.28
N GLY A 62 -17.34 -7.04 0.29
CA GLY A 62 -17.89 -8.25 -0.35
C GLY A 62 -17.10 -8.79 -1.56
N LYS A 63 -16.07 -8.07 -2.04
CA LYS A 63 -15.13 -8.51 -3.08
C LYS A 63 -13.70 -8.36 -2.57
N GLN A 64 -13.10 -9.47 -2.15
CA GLN A 64 -11.73 -9.54 -1.66
C GLN A 64 -10.86 -10.26 -2.69
N LYS A 65 -9.82 -9.60 -3.20
CA LYS A 65 -8.80 -10.27 -4.04
C LYS A 65 -7.70 -10.87 -3.18
N HIS A 66 -7.27 -10.10 -2.18
CA HIS A 66 -6.23 -10.47 -1.24
C HIS A 66 -6.75 -10.25 0.19
N PRO A 67 -6.63 -11.25 1.09
CA PRO A 67 -6.98 -11.07 2.48
C PRO A 67 -6.18 -9.95 3.12
N TYR A 68 -6.82 -9.11 3.94
CA TYR A 68 -6.15 -8.03 4.63
C TYR A 68 -6.46 -8.06 6.12
N SER A 69 -5.40 -7.96 6.92
CA SER A 69 -5.43 -7.72 8.36
C SER A 69 -4.35 -6.70 8.69
N TYR A 70 -4.75 -5.62 9.37
CA TYR A 70 -3.83 -4.59 9.82
C TYR A 70 -2.71 -5.15 10.71
N GLU A 71 -3.06 -6.04 11.63
CA GLU A 71 -2.11 -6.65 12.56
C GLU A 71 -1.12 -7.58 11.84
N GLU A 72 -1.61 -8.42 10.93
CA GLU A 72 -0.75 -9.33 10.17
C GLU A 72 0.19 -8.59 9.22
N PHE A 73 -0.29 -7.49 8.62
CA PHE A 73 0.54 -6.65 7.77
C PHE A 73 1.73 -6.09 8.53
N TYR A 74 1.50 -5.50 9.71
CA TYR A 74 2.57 -4.97 10.55
C TYR A 74 3.41 -6.07 11.22
N ALA A 75 2.88 -7.28 11.39
CA ALA A 75 3.66 -8.44 11.81
C ALA A 75 4.67 -8.88 10.74
N ALA A 76 4.29 -8.80 9.46
CA ALA A 76 5.17 -9.08 8.32
C ALA A 76 6.14 -7.92 8.01
N SER A 77 5.77 -6.68 8.36
CA SER A 77 6.55 -5.49 8.06
C SER A 77 7.94 -5.48 8.73
N THR A 78 8.93 -5.01 7.98
CA THR A 78 10.28 -4.75 8.48
C THR A 78 10.38 -3.51 9.37
N ASP A 79 9.48 -2.52 9.20
CA ASP A 79 9.35 -1.36 10.09
C ASP A 79 7.90 -1.22 10.58
N LYS A 80 7.71 -1.49 11.87
CA LYS A 80 6.40 -1.46 12.52
C LYS A 80 5.87 -0.05 12.78
N LYS A 81 6.70 0.97 12.59
CA LYS A 81 6.35 2.35 12.88
C LYS A 81 6.13 3.18 11.62
N ALA A 82 6.32 2.62 10.43
CA ALA A 82 6.07 3.29 9.16
C ALA A 82 4.57 3.44 8.91
N ASP A 83 4.19 4.54 8.26
CA ASP A 83 2.80 4.82 7.87
C ASP A 83 2.59 4.64 6.37
N VAL A 84 3.65 4.86 5.57
CA VAL A 84 3.62 4.77 4.10
C VAL A 84 4.52 3.64 3.62
N PHE A 85 4.00 2.82 2.73
CA PHE A 85 4.65 1.63 2.18
C PHE A 85 4.62 1.65 0.66
N PHE A 86 5.73 1.33 0.02
CA PHE A 86 5.79 1.17 -1.43
C PHE A 86 5.53 -0.29 -1.81
N CYS A 87 4.63 -0.53 -2.76
CA CYS A 87 4.36 -1.85 -3.32
C CYS A 87 5.09 -2.01 -4.65
N LEU A 88 5.89 -3.06 -4.79
CA LEU A 88 6.68 -3.31 -6.00
C LEU A 88 5.81 -3.72 -7.19
N GLU A 89 4.74 -4.49 -6.95
CA GLU A 89 3.87 -5.04 -8.00
C GLU A 89 3.06 -3.95 -8.69
N THR A 90 2.58 -2.96 -7.93
CA THR A 90 1.78 -1.86 -8.49
C THR A 90 2.60 -0.59 -8.69
N MET A 91 3.84 -0.53 -8.20
CA MET A 91 4.71 0.65 -8.21
C MET A 91 4.06 1.90 -7.56
N LYS A 92 3.23 1.71 -6.53
CA LYS A 92 2.47 2.76 -5.83
C LYS A 92 2.78 2.79 -4.34
N GLU A 93 2.51 3.92 -3.70
CA GLU A 93 2.54 4.06 -2.24
C GLU A 93 1.18 3.76 -1.64
N TYR A 94 1.18 3.11 -0.49
CA TYR A 94 -0.01 2.71 0.24
C TYR A 94 0.10 3.03 1.73
N VAL A 95 -1.06 3.20 2.35
CA VAL A 95 -1.23 3.40 3.77
C VAL A 95 -2.12 2.28 4.30
N PRO A 96 -1.60 1.44 5.22
CA PRO A 96 -2.40 0.43 5.91
C PRO A 96 -3.46 1.13 6.76
N CYS A 97 -4.73 0.88 6.49
CA CYS A 97 -5.86 1.37 7.29
C CYS A 97 -6.55 0.17 7.96
N THR A 98 -7.46 0.40 8.91
CA THR A 98 -8.04 -0.69 9.72
C THR A 98 -8.62 -1.86 8.92
N HIS A 99 -9.26 -1.58 7.78
CA HIS A 99 -9.97 -2.60 6.99
C HIS A 99 -9.46 -2.77 5.56
N GLU A 100 -8.53 -1.92 5.11
CA GLU A 100 -8.05 -1.96 3.73
C GLU A 100 -6.68 -1.30 3.58
N MET A 101 -5.99 -1.67 2.51
CA MET A 101 -4.81 -0.96 2.04
C MET A 101 -5.25 0.15 1.08
N GLN A 102 -4.98 1.41 1.41
CA GLN A 102 -5.39 2.55 0.57
C GLN A 102 -4.19 3.14 -0.16
N GLU A 103 -4.34 3.46 -1.45
CA GLU A 103 -3.31 4.16 -2.21
C GLU A 103 -3.12 5.57 -1.64
N TYR A 104 -1.87 5.98 -1.46
CA TYR A 104 -1.51 7.32 -1.02
C TYR A 104 -0.98 8.15 -2.19
N VAL A 105 -1.75 9.16 -2.60
CA VAL A 105 -1.39 10.01 -3.73
C VAL A 105 -0.89 11.37 -3.23
N MET A 106 0.43 11.60 -3.37
CA MET A 106 1.08 12.83 -2.87
C MET A 106 0.53 14.11 -3.52
N GLN A 107 0.06 14.02 -4.77
CA GLN A 107 -0.64 15.12 -5.46
C GLN A 107 -2.09 14.71 -5.71
N PRO A 108 -3.10 15.39 -5.13
CA PRO A 108 -4.47 15.18 -5.56
C PRO A 108 -4.53 15.53 -7.06
N GLU A 109 -4.99 14.59 -7.90
CA GLU A 109 -5.31 14.92 -9.29
C GLU A 109 -6.20 16.17 -9.29
N LYS A 110 -5.85 17.16 -10.11
CA LYS A 110 -6.69 18.33 -10.30
C LYS A 110 -8.05 17.80 -10.76
N LYS A 111 -9.07 17.92 -9.91
CA LYS A 111 -10.45 17.72 -10.33
C LYS A 111 -10.67 18.67 -11.51
N GLN A 112 -10.76 18.14 -12.73
CA GLN A 112 -11.27 18.93 -13.83
C GLN A 112 -12.67 19.36 -13.40
N ASP A 113 -12.85 20.67 -13.30
CA ASP A 113 -14.14 21.28 -13.01
C ASP A 113 -15.10 20.80 -14.09
N ARG A 114 -15.93 19.79 -13.77
CA ARG A 114 -17.01 19.35 -14.63
C ARG A 114 -17.97 20.53 -14.66
N GLY A 115 -17.76 21.39 -15.66
CA GLY A 115 -18.41 22.68 -15.79
C GLY A 115 -19.86 22.59 -15.37
N LYS A 116 -20.23 23.44 -14.41
CA LYS A 116 -21.63 23.78 -14.17
C LYS A 116 -22.19 24.29 -15.50
N ILE A 117 -22.91 23.42 -16.20
CA ILE A 117 -23.85 23.86 -17.23
C ILE A 117 -24.86 24.73 -16.50
N ARG A 118 -24.83 26.02 -16.78
CA ARG A 118 -25.82 27.01 -16.35
C ARG A 118 -27.07 26.88 -17.19
#